data_AF-A0A950JD84-F1
#
_entry.id   AF-A0A950JD84-F1
#
_cell.length_a   1.000
_cell.length_b   1.000
_cell.length_c   1.000
_cell.angle_alpha   90.00
_cell.angle_beta   90.00
_cell.angle_gamma   90.00
#
_symmetry.space_group_name_H-M   'P 1'
#
loop_
_entity.id
_entity.type
_entity.pdbx_description
1 polymer ?
#
loop_
_entity_poly.entity_id
_entity_poly.type
_entity_poly.pdbx_seq_one_letter_code
_entity_poly.pdbx_strand_id
1 'polypeptide(L)'
;MLAYILRRLLLMIPTILGIMAVSFAIVQFVPGGPVERAIAQLQGTDQSSTAGIGGGGGQIGAGTAQAGGDISSRYRGSQGLDPKFIKELEKQYGFDKPALERFWILVRDYSTFNFGKSYYRDVPVLELIKEKLPVSISLGMWMTVISYAISIPLGIRKAVKDGSRFDTVTSALV
;
A
#
# COMPACT_ATOMS: atom_id res chain seq x y z
N MET A 1 -20.90 33.93 1.06
CA MET A 1 -20.70 32.50 0.72
C MET A 1 -19.48 32.27 -0.17
N LEU A 2 -19.32 32.96 -1.31
CA LEU A 2 -18.20 32.74 -2.23
C LEU A 2 -16.82 33.00 -1.60
N ALA A 3 -16.65 34.12 -0.87
CA ALA A 3 -15.41 34.42 -0.14
C ALA A 3 -15.04 33.36 0.92
N TYR A 4 -16.04 32.73 1.55
CA TYR A 4 -15.82 31.65 2.51
C TYR A 4 -15.34 30.36 1.83
N ILE A 5 -15.99 29.99 0.71
CA ILE A 5 -15.59 28.82 -0.09
C ILE A 5 -14.17 29.01 -0.62
N LEU A 6 -13.85 30.19 -1.13
CA LEU A 6 -12.54 30.52 -1.69
C LEU A 6 -11.45 30.50 -0.61
N ARG A 7 -11.72 31.04 0.59
CA ARG A 7 -10.81 30.95 1.74
C ARG A 7 -10.57 29.50 2.17
N ARG A 8 -11.60 28.66 2.15
CA ARG A 8 -11.50 27.25 2.50
C ARG A 8 -10.73 26.44 1.46
N LEU A 9 -10.95 26.68 0.17
CA LEU A 9 -10.18 26.09 -0.93
C LEU A 9 -8.71 26.50 -0.89
N LEU A 10 -8.44 27.79 -0.64
CA LEU A 10 -7.07 28.29 -0.53
C LEU A 10 -6.36 27.68 0.68
N LEU A 11 -7.06 27.48 1.80
CA LEU A 11 -6.54 26.77 2.97
C LEU A 11 -6.34 25.25 2.74
N MET A 12 -6.99 24.62 1.75
CA MET A 12 -6.71 23.21 1.44
C MET A 12 -5.30 23.01 0.90
N ILE A 13 -4.81 23.90 0.04
CA ILE A 13 -3.48 23.78 -0.60
C ILE A 13 -2.36 23.60 0.43
N PRO A 14 -2.20 24.46 1.46
CA PRO A 14 -1.16 24.26 2.47
C PRO A 14 -1.40 23.04 3.35
N THR A 15 -2.66 22.66 3.63
CA THR A 15 -2.93 21.43 4.40
C THR A 15 -2.53 20.17 3.63
N ILE A 16 -2.83 20.12 2.33
CA ILE A 16 -2.47 19.01 1.45
C ILE A 16 -0.95 18.94 1.32
N LEU A 17 -0.27 20.07 1.06
CA LEU A 17 1.19 20.12 1.04
C LEU A 17 1.83 19.68 2.37
N GLY A 18 1.25 20.09 3.50
CA GLY A 18 1.71 19.66 4.82
C GLY A 18 1.59 18.15 5.03
N ILE A 19 0.42 17.57 4.74
CA ILE A 19 0.20 16.12 4.85
C ILE A 19 1.11 15.35 3.89
N MET A 20 1.30 15.84 2.65
CA MET A 20 2.21 15.23 1.68
C MET A 20 3.66 15.29 2.16
N ALA A 21 4.11 16.42 2.72
CA ALA A 21 5.47 16.56 3.25
C ALA A 21 5.71 15.60 4.43
N VAL A 22 4.74 15.48 5.35
CA VAL A 22 4.82 14.52 6.47
C VAL A 22 4.86 13.08 5.94
N SER A 23 3.98 12.74 5.01
CA SER A 23 3.94 11.39 4.41
C SER A 23 5.25 11.06 3.68
N PHE A 24 5.79 12.02 2.93
CA PHE A 24 7.06 11.90 2.23
C PHE A 24 8.25 11.75 3.19
N ALA A 25 8.26 12.50 4.30
CA ALA A 25 9.25 12.35 5.35
C ALA A 25 9.18 10.93 5.96
N ILE A 26 7.98 10.46 6.33
CA ILE A 26 7.80 9.11 6.87
C ILE A 26 8.35 8.06 5.91
N VAL A 27 8.02 8.14 4.62
CA VAL A 27 8.51 7.18 3.61
C VAL A 27 10.03 7.21 3.45
N GLN A 28 10.67 8.39 3.58
CA GLN A 28 12.13 8.48 3.53
C GLN A 28 12.84 7.96 4.79
N PHE A 29 12.19 8.05 5.95
CA PHE A 29 12.74 7.55 7.21
C PHE A 29 12.47 6.07 7.46
N VAL A 30 11.55 5.43 6.72
CA VAL A 30 11.30 4.00 6.82
C VAL A 30 12.45 3.23 6.15
N PRO A 31 13.25 2.43 6.89
CA PRO A 31 14.27 1.58 6.30
C PRO A 31 13.63 0.48 5.44
N GLY A 32 14.22 0.20 4.28
CA GLY A 32 13.68 -0.75 3.28
C GLY A 32 12.84 -0.06 2.20
N GLY A 33 13.46 0.90 1.51
CA GLY A 33 12.87 1.62 0.39
C GLY A 33 12.53 0.71 -0.80
N PRO A 34 11.87 1.26 -1.83
CA PRO A 34 11.44 0.48 -2.99
C PRO A 34 12.62 -0.14 -3.75
N VAL A 35 13.79 0.51 -3.74
CA VAL A 35 15.03 -0.01 -4.36
C VAL A 35 15.54 -1.21 -3.59
N GLU A 36 15.60 -1.15 -2.26
CA GLU A 36 16.02 -2.27 -1.42
C GLU A 36 15.07 -3.46 -1.55
N ARG A 37 13.76 -3.22 -1.68
CA ARG A 37 12.77 -4.29 -1.92
C ARG A 37 12.90 -4.91 -3.30
N ALA A 38 13.12 -4.10 -4.34
CA ALA A 38 13.37 -4.61 -5.69
C ALA A 38 14.66 -5.45 -5.73
N ILE A 39 15.71 -4.99 -5.06
CA ILE A 39 16.96 -5.73 -4.90
C ILE A 39 16.72 -7.02 -4.10
N ALA A 40 15.97 -6.99 -3.00
CA ALA A 40 15.67 -8.18 -2.20
C ALA A 40 14.83 -9.23 -2.95
N GLN A 41 13.86 -8.79 -3.76
CA GLN A 41 13.10 -9.67 -4.66
C GLN A 41 14.00 -10.32 -5.71
N LEU A 42 14.92 -9.57 -6.31
CA LEU A 42 15.88 -10.09 -7.29
C LEU A 42 16.96 -10.99 -6.66
N GLN A 43 17.36 -10.72 -5.41
CA GLN A 43 18.30 -11.53 -4.64
C GLN A 43 17.70 -12.84 -4.10
N GLY A 44 16.37 -13.02 -4.20
CA GLY A 44 15.68 -14.28 -3.90
C GLY A 44 15.52 -14.60 -2.40
N THR A 45 15.63 -13.58 -1.53
CA THR A 45 15.66 -13.78 -0.06
C THR A 45 14.31 -14.22 0.54
N ASP A 46 13.19 -14.07 -0.18
CA ASP A 46 11.86 -14.39 0.37
C ASP A 46 11.27 -15.75 -0.03
N GLN A 47 11.89 -16.51 -0.94
CA GLN A 47 11.30 -17.79 -1.41
C GLN A 47 11.96 -19.04 -0.82
N SER A 48 13.13 -18.93 -0.19
CA SER A 48 13.88 -20.10 0.31
C SER A 48 13.74 -20.34 1.83
N SER A 49 13.36 -19.32 2.61
CA SER A 49 13.22 -19.45 4.08
C SER A 49 11.93 -20.17 4.50
N THR A 50 10.90 -20.21 3.64
CA THR A 50 9.63 -20.93 3.90
C THR A 50 9.57 -22.29 3.18
N ALA A 51 10.41 -22.51 2.16
CA ALA A 51 10.45 -23.78 1.42
C ALA A 51 11.12 -24.93 2.20
N GLY A 52 11.90 -24.62 3.24
CA GLY A 52 12.61 -25.63 4.04
C GLY A 52 11.81 -26.26 5.19
N ILE A 53 10.62 -25.75 5.53
CA ILE A 53 9.92 -26.13 6.78
C ILE A 53 8.60 -26.89 6.56
N GLY A 54 8.02 -26.92 5.35
CA GLY A 54 6.72 -27.57 5.13
C GLY A 54 6.55 -28.21 3.75
N GLY A 55 6.86 -29.50 3.62
CA GLY A 55 6.51 -30.26 2.41
C GLY A 55 7.27 -31.57 2.26
N GLY A 56 7.09 -32.50 3.21
CA GLY A 56 7.61 -33.86 3.10
C GLY A 56 6.88 -34.70 2.05
N GLY A 57 7.59 -35.67 1.47
CA GLY A 57 7.02 -36.73 0.62
C GLY A 57 7.73 -36.84 -0.73
N GLY A 58 8.63 -37.82 -0.85
CA GLY A 58 9.64 -37.87 -1.89
C GLY A 58 9.24 -38.34 -3.28
N GLN A 59 10.22 -38.35 -4.18
CA GLN A 59 10.35 -39.39 -5.19
C GLN A 59 11.81 -39.51 -5.62
N ILE A 60 12.36 -40.69 -5.35
CA ILE A 60 13.62 -41.21 -5.87
C ILE A 60 13.35 -41.64 -7.32
N GLY A 61 14.17 -41.20 -8.27
CA GLY A 61 14.12 -41.63 -9.67
C GLY A 61 15.42 -41.28 -10.40
N ALA A 62 16.21 -42.31 -10.70
CA ALA A 62 17.61 -42.27 -11.11
C ALA A 62 17.87 -41.86 -12.57
N GLY A 63 19.07 -41.33 -12.83
CA GLY A 63 19.62 -41.05 -14.16
C GLY A 63 21.06 -40.51 -14.15
N THR A 64 22.02 -41.41 -13.84
CA THR A 64 23.44 -41.46 -14.28
C THR A 64 24.30 -40.18 -14.42
N ALA A 65 25.26 -40.06 -13.49
CA ALA A 65 26.70 -39.76 -13.62
C ALA A 65 27.21 -38.66 -14.60
N GLN A 66 27.98 -37.68 -14.09
CA GLN A 66 29.45 -37.62 -14.26
C GLN A 66 30.09 -36.34 -13.70
N ALA A 67 31.19 -36.56 -12.97
CA ALA A 67 32.36 -35.68 -12.71
C ALA A 67 32.21 -34.43 -11.84
N GLY A 68 33.12 -34.37 -10.85
CA GLY A 68 33.22 -33.35 -9.83
C GLY A 68 33.45 -31.93 -10.35
N GLY A 69 32.70 -31.02 -9.75
CA GLY A 69 32.89 -29.58 -9.80
C GLY A 69 32.11 -29.02 -8.62
N ASP A 70 32.81 -28.31 -7.73
CA ASP A 70 32.33 -27.67 -6.52
C ASP A 70 30.81 -27.50 -6.41
N ILE A 71 30.18 -28.25 -5.48
CA ILE A 71 28.91 -27.85 -4.87
C ILE A 71 29.21 -26.70 -3.89
N SER A 72 29.87 -25.66 -4.41
CA SER A 72 29.59 -24.32 -3.94
C SER A 72 28.26 -23.99 -4.60
N SER A 73 27.16 -24.24 -3.88
CA SER A 73 25.98 -23.40 -4.03
C SER A 73 26.47 -21.99 -3.72
N ARG A 74 27.09 -21.37 -4.73
CA ARG A 74 27.52 -19.98 -4.75
C ARG A 74 26.23 -19.22 -4.58
N TYR A 75 25.97 -18.93 -3.31
CA TYR A 75 24.93 -18.09 -2.78
C TYR A 75 24.95 -16.82 -3.62
N ARG A 76 24.10 -16.79 -4.66
CA ARG A 76 24.08 -15.75 -5.68
C ARG A 76 23.63 -14.41 -5.08
N GLY A 77 23.03 -14.43 -3.89
CA GLY A 77 22.75 -13.25 -3.07
C GLY A 77 23.99 -12.60 -2.43
N SER A 78 25.18 -13.23 -2.46
CA SER A 78 26.45 -12.62 -2.00
C SER A 78 27.30 -12.05 -3.13
N GLN A 79 27.02 -12.41 -4.39
CA GLN A 79 27.51 -11.64 -5.52
C GLN A 79 26.59 -10.43 -5.65
N GLY A 80 26.98 -9.33 -5.00
CA GLY A 80 26.28 -8.05 -5.12
C GLY A 80 25.94 -7.78 -6.57
N LEU A 81 24.72 -7.29 -6.83
CA LEU A 81 24.29 -6.94 -8.18
C LEU A 81 25.33 -6.01 -8.81
N ASP A 82 25.49 -6.11 -10.14
CA ASP A 82 26.39 -5.22 -10.88
C ASP A 82 26.12 -3.76 -10.47
N PRO A 83 27.12 -3.01 -9.98
CA PRO A 83 26.94 -1.63 -9.54
C PRO A 83 26.34 -0.74 -10.63
N LYS A 84 26.47 -1.09 -11.91
CA LYS A 84 25.79 -0.39 -13.01
C LYS A 84 24.28 -0.59 -12.98
N PHE A 85 23.83 -1.81 -12.67
CA PHE A 85 22.41 -2.14 -12.55
C PHE A 85 21.79 -1.49 -11.32
N ILE A 86 22.51 -1.46 -10.19
CA ILE A 86 22.08 -0.72 -8.98
C ILE A 86 21.90 0.76 -9.30
N LYS A 87 22.85 1.38 -10.00
CA LYS A 87 22.79 2.79 -10.40
C LYS A 87 21.67 3.08 -11.41
N GLU A 88 21.36 2.12 -12.28
CA GLU A 88 20.24 2.21 -13.22
C GLU A 88 18.89 2.08 -12.52
N LEU A 89 18.80 1.22 -11.49
CA LEU A 89 17.65 1.18 -10.59
C LEU A 89 17.51 2.50 -9.81
N GLU A 90 18.58 2.98 -9.15
CA GLU A 90 18.57 4.26 -8.44
C GLU A 90 18.10 5.41 -9.34
N LYS A 91 18.54 5.42 -10.60
CA LYS A 91 18.10 6.39 -11.60
C LYS A 91 16.62 6.23 -11.99
N GLN A 92 16.14 5.00 -12.21
CA GLN A 92 14.73 4.74 -12.52
C GLN A 92 13.80 5.09 -11.36
N TYR A 93 14.22 4.83 -10.12
CA TYR A 93 13.46 5.15 -8.92
C TYR A 93 13.68 6.61 -8.45
N GLY A 94 14.51 7.39 -9.15
CA GLY A 94 14.79 8.80 -8.84
C GLY A 94 15.58 9.01 -7.56
N PHE A 95 16.26 7.96 -7.06
CA PHE A 95 17.05 8.00 -5.84
C PHE A 95 18.37 8.78 -5.97
N ASP A 96 18.76 9.13 -7.19
CA ASP A 96 19.92 9.95 -7.50
C ASP A 96 19.76 11.43 -7.04
N LYS A 97 18.52 11.90 -6.83
CA LYS A 97 18.21 13.31 -6.55
C LYS A 97 18.06 13.62 -5.06
N PRO A 98 18.42 14.84 -4.61
CA PRO A 98 18.22 15.26 -3.22
C PRO A 98 16.74 15.24 -2.83
N ALA A 99 16.46 15.02 -1.54
CA ALA A 99 15.12 14.85 -0.99
C ALA A 99 14.12 15.95 -1.40
N LEU A 100 14.60 17.20 -1.46
CA LEU A 100 13.80 18.36 -1.84
C LEU A 100 13.36 18.32 -3.32
N GLU A 101 14.25 17.90 -4.22
CA GLU A 101 13.92 17.77 -5.64
C GLU A 101 12.88 16.66 -5.87
N ARG A 102 13.01 15.54 -5.16
CA ARG A 102 12.02 14.45 -5.23
C ARG A 102 10.66 14.88 -4.73
N PHE A 103 10.61 15.65 -3.64
CA PHE A 103 9.36 16.23 -3.15
C PHE A 103 8.73 17.14 -4.19
N TRP A 104 9.51 18.00 -4.85
CA TRP A 104 8.99 18.88 -5.89
C TRP A 104 8.47 18.14 -7.12
N ILE A 105 9.18 17.09 -7.56
CA ILE A 105 8.74 16.19 -8.64
C ILE A 105 7.42 15.51 -8.22
N LEU A 106 7.34 14.97 -7.01
CA LEU A 106 6.11 14.36 -6.48
C LEU A 106 4.94 15.34 -6.47
N VAL A 107 5.14 16.57 -5.99
CA VAL A 107 4.10 17.60 -5.97
C VAL A 107 3.64 17.93 -7.40
N ARG A 108 4.55 18.04 -8.36
CA ARG A 108 4.24 18.30 -9.77
C ARG A 108 3.47 17.14 -10.41
N ASP A 109 3.94 15.92 -10.21
CA ASP A 109 3.35 14.72 -10.80
C ASP A 109 1.94 14.49 -10.24
N TYR A 110 1.75 14.65 -8.93
CA TYR A 110 0.42 14.54 -8.31
C TYR A 110 -0.53 15.65 -8.77
N SER A 111 -0.01 16.87 -8.98
CA SER A 111 -0.81 17.98 -9.52
C SER A 111 -1.22 17.75 -10.98
N THR A 112 -0.48 16.94 -11.73
CA THR A 112 -0.82 16.53 -13.11
C THR A 112 -1.60 15.21 -13.18
N PHE A 113 -2.09 14.72 -12.04
CA PHE A 113 -2.78 13.43 -11.88
C PHE A 113 -1.95 12.22 -12.30
N ASN A 114 -0.62 12.35 -12.34
CA ASN A 114 0.29 11.26 -12.58
C ASN A 114 0.80 10.70 -11.25
N PHE A 115 0.18 9.60 -10.80
CA PHE A 115 0.53 8.96 -9.54
C PHE A 115 1.65 7.91 -9.68
N GLY A 116 2.19 7.72 -10.88
CA GLY A 116 3.22 6.72 -11.16
C GLY A 116 2.69 5.27 -11.21
N LYS A 117 3.61 4.32 -11.06
CA LYS A 117 3.34 2.87 -11.07
C LYS A 117 3.28 2.30 -9.66
N SER A 118 2.45 1.28 -9.47
CA SER A 118 2.37 0.52 -8.22
C SER A 118 3.63 -0.30 -8.00
N TYR A 119 4.28 -0.15 -6.85
CA TYR A 119 5.46 -0.92 -6.45
C TYR A 119 5.23 -2.44 -6.35
N TYR A 120 3.98 -2.88 -6.23
CA TYR A 120 3.64 -4.29 -6.02
C TYR A 120 3.06 -4.98 -7.26
N ARG A 121 2.51 -4.19 -8.19
CA ARG A 121 1.73 -4.73 -9.32
C ARG A 121 2.20 -4.22 -10.67
N ASP A 122 3.21 -3.34 -10.71
CA ASP A 122 3.78 -2.71 -11.92
C ASP A 122 2.79 -2.02 -12.87
N VAL A 123 1.53 -1.89 -12.46
CA VAL A 123 0.45 -1.19 -13.18
C VAL A 123 0.35 0.27 -12.71
N PRO A 124 -0.12 1.20 -13.56
CA PRO A 124 -0.35 2.58 -13.15
C PRO A 124 -1.34 2.64 -11.97
N VAL A 125 -1.03 3.46 -10.97
CA VAL A 125 -1.83 3.56 -9.74
C VAL A 125 -3.28 3.99 -10.03
N LEU A 126 -3.49 4.82 -11.05
CA LEU A 126 -4.85 5.21 -11.50
C LEU A 126 -5.72 4.03 -11.91
N GLU A 127 -5.13 3.05 -12.60
CA GLU A 127 -5.85 1.86 -13.04
C GLU A 127 -6.20 0.98 -11.85
N LEU A 128 -5.27 0.82 -10.92
CA LEU A 128 -5.50 0.11 -9.67
C LEU A 128 -6.60 0.77 -8.83
N ILE A 129 -6.61 2.10 -8.74
CA ILE A 129 -7.68 2.86 -8.07
C ILE A 129 -9.01 2.56 -8.76
N LYS A 130 -9.10 2.66 -10.10
CA LYS A 130 -10.32 2.36 -10.85
C LYS A 130 -10.82 0.94 -10.63
N GLU A 131 -9.92 -0.03 -10.51
CA GLU A 131 -10.27 -1.43 -10.21
C GLU A 131 -10.88 -1.58 -8.81
N LYS A 132 -10.41 -0.82 -7.81
CA LYS A 132 -10.89 -0.92 -6.41
C LYS A 132 -12.06 0.00 -6.08
N LEU A 133 -12.28 1.08 -6.85
CA LEU A 133 -13.39 2.00 -6.68
C LEU A 133 -14.78 1.31 -6.61
N PRO A 134 -15.18 0.41 -7.52
CA PRO A 134 -16.52 -0.20 -7.48
C PRO A 134 -16.75 -1.06 -6.24
N VAL A 135 -15.70 -1.73 -5.75
CA VAL A 135 -15.76 -2.53 -4.52
C VAL A 135 -16.00 -1.65 -3.31
N SER A 136 -15.26 -0.54 -3.19
CA SER A 136 -15.43 0.40 -2.09
C SER A 136 -16.82 1.06 -2.10
N ILE A 137 -17.28 1.50 -3.28
CA ILE A 137 -18.58 2.15 -3.44
C ILE A 137 -19.72 1.18 -3.10
N SER A 138 -19.66 -0.07 -3.57
CA SER A 138 -20.70 -1.06 -3.27
C SER A 138 -20.78 -1.38 -1.78
N LEU A 139 -19.64 -1.60 -1.11
CA LEU A 139 -19.59 -1.82 0.33
C LEU A 139 -20.12 -0.61 1.12
N GLY A 140 -19.68 0.60 0.76
CA GLY A 140 -20.13 1.84 1.41
C GLY A 140 -21.62 2.09 1.21
N MET A 141 -22.14 1.82 0.01
CA MET A 141 -23.56 1.95 -0.30
C MET A 141 -24.40 0.96 0.53
N TRP A 142 -24.00 -0.31 0.61
CA TRP A 142 -24.68 -1.30 1.46
C TRP A 142 -24.61 -0.95 2.94
N MET A 143 -23.45 -0.52 3.45
CA MET A 143 -23.33 -0.06 4.84
C MET A 143 -24.25 1.11 5.12
N THR A 144 -24.33 2.08 4.21
CA THR A 144 -25.23 3.22 4.35
C THR A 144 -26.69 2.77 4.40
N VAL A 145 -27.12 1.93 3.46
CA VAL A 145 -28.50 1.42 3.40
C VAL A 145 -28.85 0.65 4.67
N ILE A 146 -28.01 -0.29 5.11
CA ILE A 146 -28.25 -1.10 6.32
C ILE A 146 -28.25 -0.20 7.57
N SER A 147 -27.32 0.73 7.67
CA SER A 147 -27.24 1.67 8.79
C SER A 147 -28.51 2.49 8.92
N TYR A 148 -29.00 3.09 7.84
CA TYR A 148 -30.25 3.85 7.88
C TYR A 148 -31.46 2.94 8.10
N ALA A 149 -31.50 1.76 7.48
CA ALA A 149 -32.61 0.81 7.62
C ALA A 149 -32.76 0.30 9.06
N ILE A 150 -31.68 0.20 9.83
CA ILE A 150 -31.71 -0.22 11.25
C ILE A 150 -31.84 0.99 12.18
N SER A 151 -31.07 2.05 11.94
CA SER A 151 -31.01 3.23 12.80
C SER A 151 -32.32 4.02 12.81
N ILE A 152 -32.97 4.21 11.65
CA ILE A 152 -34.24 4.95 11.57
C ILE A 152 -35.34 4.28 12.41
N PRO A 153 -35.71 3.00 12.23
CA PRO A 153 -36.78 2.39 13.00
C PRO A 153 -36.42 2.23 14.47
N LEU A 154 -35.15 1.96 14.82
CA LEU A 154 -34.72 1.96 16.22
C LEU A 154 -34.83 3.34 16.85
N GLY A 155 -34.42 4.39 16.15
CA GLY A 155 -34.55 5.78 16.60
C GLY A 155 -36.00 6.20 16.81
N ILE A 156 -36.88 5.89 15.85
CA ILE A 156 -38.32 6.16 15.97
C ILE A 156 -38.93 5.36 17.12
N ARG A 157 -38.62 4.05 17.24
CA ARG A 157 -39.18 3.21 18.30
C ARG A 157 -38.71 3.63 19.69
N LYS A 158 -37.47 4.14 19.79
CA LYS A 158 -36.94 4.75 21.01
C LYS A 158 -37.79 5.98 21.37
N ALA A 159 -37.87 6.97 20.48
CA ALA A 159 -38.60 8.22 20.70
C ALA A 159 -40.10 8.04 21.01
N VAL A 160 -40.75 7.00 20.47
CA VAL A 160 -42.17 6.72 20.75
C VAL A 160 -42.38 5.96 22.07
N LYS A 161 -41.38 5.22 22.55
CA LYS A 161 -41.44 4.43 23.80
C LYS A 161 -40.41 4.90 24.83
N ASP A 162 -40.21 6.21 24.90
CA ASP A 162 -39.32 6.86 25.86
C ASP A 162 -39.71 6.46 27.29
N GLY A 163 -38.72 6.03 28.08
CA GLY A 163 -38.90 5.59 29.47
C GLY A 163 -39.29 4.12 29.67
N SER A 164 -39.40 3.31 28.59
CA SER A 164 -39.62 1.87 28.70
C SER A 164 -38.32 1.09 29.01
N ARG A 165 -38.45 -0.14 29.56
CA ARG A 165 -37.28 -1.03 29.77
C ARG A 165 -36.47 -1.27 28.49
N PHE A 166 -37.10 -1.18 27.33
CA PHE A 166 -36.44 -1.27 26.03
C PHE A 166 -35.55 -0.05 25.75
N ASP A 167 -35.99 1.15 26.12
CA ASP A 167 -35.22 2.39 25.98
C ASP A 167 -33.98 2.41 26.90
N THR A 168 -34.11 1.96 28.16
CA THR A 168 -32.97 1.87 29.10
C THR A 168 -31.90 0.87 28.65
N VAL A 169 -32.30 -0.32 28.18
CA VAL A 169 -31.34 -1.34 27.71
C VAL A 169 -30.67 -0.89 26.41
N THR A 170 -31.42 -0.31 25.47
CA THR A 170 -30.86 0.13 24.19
C THR A 170 -29.95 1.35 24.36
N SER A 171 -30.23 2.24 25.32
CA SER A 171 -29.39 3.40 25.66
C SER A 171 -28.13 3.05 26.45
N ALA A 172 -28.09 1.89 27.11
CA ALA A 172 -26.89 1.41 27.81
C ALA A 172 -25.94 0.62 26.89
N LEU A 173 -26.45 0.10 25.77
CA LEU A 173 -25.74 -0.80 24.86
C LEU A 173 -25.18 -0.09 23.62
N VAL A 174 -25.76 1.07 23.26
CA VAL A 174 -25.26 2.02 22.24
C VAL A 174 -24.59 3.19 22.95
#